data_AF-A0A9D1TRH3-F1
#
_entry.id   AF-A0A9D1TRH3-F1
#
_cell.length_a   1.000
_cell.length_b   1.000
_cell.length_c   1.000
_cell.angle_alpha   90.00
_cell.angle_beta   90.00
_cell.angle_gamma   90.00
#
_symmetry.space_group_name_H-M   'P 1'
#
loop_
_entity.id
_entity.type
_entity.pdbx_description
1 polymer ?
#
loop_
_entity_poly.entity_id
_entity_poly.type
_entity_poly.pdbx_seq_one_letter_code
_entity_poly.pdbx_strand_id
1 'polypeptide(L)'
;MSRLEGNLQGLRPSQLKSLERLGTRKFPAKELYTLDQARELALLSRSLERQIGLLLDRKGRVSLVLVGKSDSIYIPELARSRTSTTRLRGLRLLHTHLNREGLSEEDLMDMLFLRLDAVIALTVSPVGMPMQWQAAHLLPPDSPAPYRVEPMQPWDQPQSDLTATALALEEELARESSAADKDSGQANRCILVSVSQEPRVVQERNLDELAELARTADLTVCGRMVQRSTAVNPRSLLGRGKMAELEVLALTGRADILVFDGELSPSQLHNLADITERKVLDRTQLILDIFAQHAVTKAGKLQVELAQLKYMLPRLTGKNRAMDRLMGGIGGRGPGETKLEIDRRRSRERMGRLRRELDNLRRQRSYVRSNRARNGIPLAALVGYTNAGKSTLLNTLTRSHVLAQNKLFATLDTTTRRLRFPAEREIVLADTVGFIRNLPQELMEAFQATLEELDSADLLIHVADASHPDLFQQIASVDSILEELDLASVPRLLVLNKWDLVPVAAQAELGDALPDAFHVSAASGQGLKELMQALEMRILTLNKVLLPEASADNINA
;
A
#
# COMPACT_ATOMS: atom_id res chain seq x y z
N MET A 1 4.10 -31.06 24.46
CA MET A 1 3.11 -32.00 23.88
C MET A 1 2.59 -31.37 22.62
N SER A 2 2.44 -32.14 21.55
CA SER A 2 1.75 -31.73 20.32
C SER A 2 0.32 -31.29 20.63
N ARG A 3 -0.16 -30.22 19.99
CA ARG A 3 -1.53 -29.75 20.19
C ARG A 3 -2.48 -30.55 19.26
N LEU A 4 -3.69 -30.83 19.74
CA LEU A 4 -4.76 -31.50 18.98
C LEU A 4 -5.83 -30.45 18.65
N GLU A 5 -6.13 -30.25 17.37
CA GLU A 5 -7.07 -29.23 16.89
C GLU A 5 -7.99 -29.76 15.78
N GLY A 6 -9.10 -29.05 15.53
CA GLY A 6 -10.06 -29.35 14.47
C GLY A 6 -11.41 -29.83 14.97
N ASN A 7 -12.11 -30.62 14.15
CA ASN A 7 -13.42 -31.16 14.47
C ASN A 7 -13.28 -32.32 15.47
N LEU A 8 -13.41 -32.02 16.77
CA LEU A 8 -13.31 -33.00 17.86
C LEU A 8 -14.67 -33.39 18.45
N GLN A 9 -15.76 -32.74 18.00
CA GLN A 9 -17.10 -33.01 18.54
C GLN A 9 -17.55 -34.44 18.21
N GLY A 10 -18.15 -35.11 19.20
CA GLY A 10 -18.68 -36.47 19.05
C GLY A 10 -17.64 -37.59 19.12
N LEU A 11 -16.37 -37.30 19.41
CA LEU A 11 -15.34 -38.32 19.56
C LEU A 11 -15.34 -38.94 20.96
N ARG A 12 -15.20 -40.27 21.02
CA ARG A 12 -15.08 -41.02 22.28
C ARG A 12 -13.73 -40.74 22.95
N PRO A 13 -13.61 -40.85 24.29
CA PRO A 13 -12.33 -40.65 24.99
C PRO A 13 -11.19 -41.55 24.48
N SER A 14 -11.49 -42.79 24.07
CA SER A 14 -10.51 -43.70 23.47
C SER A 14 -9.99 -43.24 22.10
N GLN A 15 -10.85 -42.57 21.31
CA GLN A 15 -10.50 -41.99 20.02
C GLN A 15 -9.61 -40.76 20.20
N LEU A 16 -9.94 -39.89 21.17
CA LEU A 16 -9.11 -38.73 21.53
C LEU A 16 -7.72 -39.15 21.99
N LYS A 17 -7.63 -40.16 22.87
CA LYS A 17 -6.34 -40.70 23.34
C LYS A 17 -5.49 -41.28 22.20
N SER A 18 -6.13 -41.86 21.17
CA SER A 18 -5.44 -42.37 19.99
C SER A 18 -4.88 -41.24 19.12
N LEU A 19 -5.62 -40.14 18.97
CA LEU A 19 -5.15 -38.93 18.27
C LEU A 19 -4.01 -38.23 19.04
N GLU A 20 -4.10 -38.13 20.36
CA GLU A 20 -3.01 -37.60 21.20
C GLU A 20 -1.75 -38.47 21.09
N ARG A 21 -1.91 -39.80 21.01
CA ARG A 21 -0.79 -40.72 20.81
C ARG A 21 -0.07 -40.44 19.49
N LEU A 22 -0.79 -40.18 18.39
CA LEU A 22 -0.18 -39.79 17.11
C LEU A 22 0.73 -38.57 17.27
N GLY A 23 0.29 -37.59 18.06
CA GLY A 23 1.06 -36.38 18.31
C GLY A 23 2.37 -36.58 19.09
N THR A 24 2.50 -37.69 19.81
CA THR A 24 3.77 -38.06 20.49
C THR A 24 4.72 -38.87 19.60
N ARG A 25 4.28 -39.30 18.42
CA ARG A 25 5.10 -40.09 17.50
C ARG A 25 6.19 -39.24 16.85
N LYS A 26 7.24 -39.93 16.41
CA LYS A 26 8.27 -39.38 15.54
C LYS A 26 8.22 -40.11 14.19
N PHE A 27 8.07 -39.34 13.14
CA PHE A 27 8.10 -39.80 11.76
C PHE A 27 9.55 -39.79 11.23
N PRO A 28 9.86 -40.60 10.21
CA PRO A 28 11.18 -40.56 9.57
C PRO A 28 11.41 -39.18 8.93
N ALA A 29 12.65 -38.69 8.99
CA ALA A 29 13.00 -37.39 8.41
C ALA A 29 13.10 -37.47 6.87
N LYS A 30 13.76 -38.52 6.36
CA LYS A 30 14.06 -38.73 4.94
C LYS A 30 12.97 -39.48 4.15
N GLU A 31 11.95 -39.95 4.84
CA GLU A 31 10.79 -40.62 4.25
C GLU A 31 9.52 -39.93 4.74
N LEU A 32 8.39 -40.20 4.08
CA LEU A 32 7.11 -39.62 4.47
C LEU A 32 6.61 -40.19 5.81
N TYR A 33 6.67 -41.51 5.94
CA TYR A 33 6.17 -42.30 7.06
C TYR A 33 6.76 -43.72 7.01
N THR A 34 6.66 -44.46 8.12
CA THR A 34 6.81 -45.92 8.11
C THR A 34 5.51 -46.61 7.67
N LEU A 35 5.58 -47.84 7.16
CA LEU A 35 4.40 -48.58 6.70
C LEU A 35 3.34 -48.75 7.81
N ASP A 36 3.78 -48.98 9.05
CA ASP A 36 2.86 -49.11 10.19
C ASP A 36 2.22 -47.77 10.58
N GLN A 37 2.94 -46.65 10.44
CA GLN A 37 2.37 -45.32 10.64
C GLN A 37 1.32 -44.99 9.58
N ALA A 38 1.54 -45.36 8.32
CA ALA A 38 0.54 -45.18 7.25
C ALA A 38 -0.74 -45.98 7.53
N ARG A 39 -0.59 -47.24 7.95
CA ARG A 39 -1.72 -48.09 8.35
C ARG A 39 -2.45 -47.52 9.58
N GLU A 40 -1.72 -47.07 10.59
CA GLU A 40 -2.30 -46.44 11.79
C GLU A 40 -3.11 -45.19 11.41
N LEU A 41 -2.57 -44.32 10.55
CA LEU A 41 -3.26 -43.12 10.07
C LEU A 41 -4.51 -43.45 9.24
N ALA A 42 -4.40 -44.37 8.29
CA ALA A 42 -5.51 -44.76 7.42
C ALA A 42 -6.67 -45.38 8.22
N LEU A 43 -6.34 -46.29 9.14
CA LEU A 43 -7.33 -46.96 9.99
C LEU A 43 -8.00 -45.98 10.94
N LEU A 44 -7.23 -45.10 11.58
CA LEU A 44 -7.79 -44.06 12.46
C LEU A 44 -8.69 -43.12 11.66
N SER A 45 -8.24 -42.60 10.52
CA SER A 45 -9.03 -41.68 9.69
C SER A 45 -10.35 -42.30 9.26
N ARG A 46 -10.32 -43.55 8.77
CA ARG A 46 -11.54 -44.26 8.36
C ARG A 46 -12.47 -44.55 9.55
N SER A 47 -11.93 -44.96 10.71
CA SER A 47 -12.73 -45.25 11.91
C SER A 47 -13.41 -44.02 12.51
N LEU A 48 -12.88 -42.83 12.23
CA LEU A 48 -13.43 -41.55 12.66
C LEU A 48 -14.33 -40.91 11.60
N GLU A 49 -14.32 -41.46 10.37
CA GLU A 49 -14.92 -40.85 9.17
C GLU A 49 -14.47 -39.40 8.96
N ARG A 50 -13.21 -39.13 9.32
CA ARG A 50 -12.60 -37.79 9.27
C ARG A 50 -11.19 -37.87 8.72
N GLN A 51 -10.82 -36.88 7.92
CA GLN A 51 -9.43 -36.69 7.54
C GLN A 51 -8.59 -36.37 8.79
N ILE A 52 -7.41 -36.97 8.89
CA ILE A 52 -6.42 -36.68 9.92
C ILE A 52 -5.23 -36.03 9.23
N GLY A 53 -4.78 -34.90 9.76
CA GLY A 53 -3.58 -34.20 9.31
C GLY A 53 -2.54 -34.11 10.41
N LEU A 54 -1.28 -34.13 10.03
CA LEU A 54 -0.13 -33.99 10.90
C LEU A 54 0.78 -32.91 10.32
N LEU A 55 1.02 -31.85 11.08
CA LEU A 55 2.11 -30.92 10.78
C LEU A 55 3.38 -31.45 11.41
N LEU A 56 4.33 -31.82 10.56
CA LEU A 56 5.61 -32.41 10.93
C LEU A 56 6.73 -31.38 10.77
N ASP A 57 7.60 -31.25 11.78
CA ASP A 57 8.85 -30.51 11.63
C ASP A 57 9.88 -31.29 10.77
N ARG A 58 10.96 -30.61 10.35
CA ARG A 58 12.06 -31.24 9.59
C ARG A 58 12.77 -32.40 10.32
N LYS A 59 12.54 -32.58 11.62
CA LYS A 59 13.06 -33.70 12.42
C LYS A 59 12.06 -34.84 12.55
N GLY A 60 10.90 -34.73 11.90
CA GLY A 60 9.79 -35.69 11.91
C GLY A 60 8.96 -35.65 13.19
N ARG A 61 9.07 -34.63 14.03
CA ARG A 61 8.22 -34.49 15.23
C ARG A 61 6.88 -33.89 14.83
N VAL A 62 5.80 -34.43 15.40
CA VAL A 62 4.47 -33.87 15.19
C VAL A 62 4.33 -32.58 16.01
N SER A 63 4.22 -31.46 15.32
CA SER A 63 3.92 -30.15 15.92
C SER A 63 2.44 -30.04 16.26
N LEU A 64 1.58 -30.47 15.34
CA LEU A 64 0.12 -30.36 15.46
C LEU A 64 -0.58 -31.56 14.83
N VAL A 65 -1.60 -32.07 15.51
CA VAL A 65 -2.54 -33.06 14.97
C VAL A 65 -3.85 -32.34 14.64
N LEU A 66 -4.30 -32.50 13.41
CA LEU A 66 -5.49 -31.89 12.84
C LEU A 66 -6.54 -32.96 12.58
N VAL A 67 -7.78 -32.68 12.98
CA VAL A 67 -8.95 -33.51 12.66
C VAL A 67 -9.89 -32.72 11.77
N GLY A 68 -10.01 -33.13 10.52
CA GLY A 68 -10.86 -32.50 9.52
C GLY A 68 -12.30 -33.01 9.51
N LYS A 69 -12.99 -32.68 8.42
CA LYS A 69 -14.22 -33.34 7.97
C LYS A 69 -13.86 -34.54 7.09
N SER A 70 -14.84 -35.14 6.42
CA SER A 70 -14.61 -36.26 5.49
C SER A 70 -13.90 -35.81 4.20
N ASP A 71 -14.08 -34.56 3.80
CA ASP A 71 -13.66 -34.00 2.50
C ASP A 71 -12.63 -32.87 2.60
N SER A 72 -12.41 -32.32 3.80
CA SER A 72 -11.59 -31.11 3.99
C SER A 72 -10.89 -31.12 5.34
N ILE A 73 -9.73 -30.48 5.39
CA ILE A 73 -8.99 -30.23 6.62
C ILE A 73 -8.79 -28.73 6.81
N TYR A 74 -8.98 -28.25 8.03
CA TYR A 74 -8.74 -26.85 8.35
C TYR A 74 -7.43 -26.73 9.13
N ILE A 75 -6.47 -26.01 8.57
CA ILE A 75 -5.21 -25.69 9.24
C ILE A 75 -5.40 -24.38 10.00
N PRO A 76 -5.27 -24.39 11.34
CA PRO A 76 -5.40 -23.17 12.13
C PRO A 76 -4.20 -22.24 11.90
N GLU A 77 -4.36 -20.97 12.26
CA GLU A 77 -3.26 -20.01 12.26
C GLU A 77 -2.07 -20.56 13.05
N LEU A 78 -0.96 -20.78 12.35
CA LEU A 78 0.27 -21.30 12.95
C LEU A 78 1.05 -20.15 13.59
N ALA A 79 1.59 -20.38 14.79
CA ALA A 79 2.34 -19.37 15.53
C ALA A 79 3.42 -18.72 14.66
N ARG A 80 3.54 -17.38 14.76
CA ARG A 80 4.44 -16.55 13.96
C ARG A 80 5.90 -16.99 14.17
N SER A 81 6.38 -17.83 13.26
CA SER A 81 7.80 -17.89 12.95
C SER A 81 8.14 -16.58 12.26
N ARG A 82 9.23 -15.90 12.66
CA ARG A 82 9.81 -14.80 11.86
C ARG A 82 10.39 -15.42 10.59
N THR A 83 9.52 -15.80 9.68
CA THR A 83 9.91 -16.37 8.41
C THR A 83 10.34 -15.20 7.54
N SER A 84 11.63 -15.07 7.28
CA SER A 84 12.10 -14.15 6.25
C SER A 84 11.51 -14.56 4.90
N THR A 85 11.43 -13.64 3.94
CA THR A 85 11.04 -13.96 2.55
C THR A 85 11.88 -15.10 1.95
N THR A 86 13.07 -15.33 2.48
CA THR A 86 14.01 -16.38 2.05
C THR A 86 13.85 -17.75 2.73
N ARG A 87 12.97 -17.91 3.73
CA ARG A 87 12.79 -19.18 4.44
C ARG A 87 11.38 -19.72 4.30
N LEU A 88 11.24 -21.03 4.31
CA LEU A 88 9.98 -21.73 4.45
C LEU A 88 9.65 -21.91 5.94
N ARG A 89 8.45 -22.37 6.24
CA ARG A 89 7.99 -22.52 7.63
C ARG A 89 8.70 -23.65 8.38
N GLY A 90 9.37 -24.56 7.67
CA GLY A 90 10.02 -25.73 8.28
C GLY A 90 9.04 -26.82 8.68
N LEU A 91 7.83 -26.78 8.14
CA LEU A 91 6.72 -27.67 8.44
C LEU A 91 6.20 -28.31 7.15
N ARG A 92 5.94 -29.61 7.18
CA ARG A 92 5.22 -30.33 6.12
C ARG A 92 3.89 -30.86 6.65
N LEU A 93 2.85 -30.82 5.82
CA LEU A 93 1.55 -31.38 6.15
C LEU A 93 1.44 -32.80 5.57
N LEU A 94 1.26 -33.80 6.42
CA LEU A 94 0.85 -35.15 6.03
C LEU A 94 -0.60 -35.35 6.44
N HIS A 95 -1.52 -35.49 5.50
CA HIS A 95 -2.93 -35.72 5.78
C HIS A 95 -3.53 -36.88 4.99
N THR A 96 -4.66 -37.39 5.45
CA THR A 96 -5.36 -38.51 4.83
C THR A 96 -6.54 -38.04 3.99
N HIS A 97 -6.71 -38.62 2.80
CA HIS A 97 -7.89 -38.43 1.96
C HIS A 97 -8.77 -39.69 2.00
N LEU A 98 -10.07 -39.52 2.30
CA LEU A 98 -11.01 -40.64 2.37
C LEU A 98 -11.56 -41.07 0.99
N ASN A 99 -11.19 -40.34 -0.06
CA ASN A 99 -11.43 -40.63 -1.47
C ASN A 99 -10.13 -41.16 -2.14
N ARG A 100 -10.19 -41.43 -3.45
CA ARG A 100 -9.03 -41.86 -4.26
C ARG A 100 -8.36 -40.69 -4.99
N GLU A 101 -8.79 -39.47 -4.71
CA GLU A 101 -8.26 -38.28 -5.34
C GLU A 101 -6.98 -37.86 -4.63
N GLY A 102 -6.04 -37.33 -5.41
CA GLY A 102 -4.78 -36.80 -4.89
C GLY A 102 -4.98 -35.48 -4.15
N LEU A 103 -3.98 -34.62 -4.20
CA LEU A 103 -4.04 -33.28 -3.62
C LEU A 103 -5.14 -32.45 -4.28
N SER A 104 -5.96 -31.82 -3.45
CA SER A 104 -6.98 -30.87 -3.89
C SER A 104 -6.37 -29.49 -4.15
N GLU A 105 -7.10 -28.62 -4.84
CA GLU A 105 -6.69 -27.22 -4.98
C GLU A 105 -6.58 -26.54 -3.59
N GLU A 106 -7.44 -26.89 -2.63
CA GLU A 106 -7.36 -26.34 -1.26
C GLU A 106 -6.02 -26.68 -0.59
N ASP A 107 -5.51 -27.91 -0.77
CA ASP A 107 -4.24 -28.34 -0.18
C ASP A 107 -3.04 -27.59 -0.75
N LEU A 108 -3.05 -27.36 -2.06
CA LEU A 108 -1.99 -26.62 -2.76
C LEU A 108 -1.97 -25.15 -2.35
N MET A 109 -3.16 -24.58 -2.13
CA MET A 109 -3.31 -23.19 -1.69
C MET A 109 -2.87 -23.03 -0.24
N ASP A 110 -3.24 -23.96 0.64
CA ASP A 110 -2.77 -23.98 2.02
C ASP A 110 -1.25 -24.11 2.10
N MET A 111 -0.65 -24.97 1.27
CA MET A 111 0.82 -25.07 1.16
C MET A 111 1.46 -23.73 0.77
N LEU A 112 0.90 -23.04 -0.22
CA LEU A 112 1.40 -21.76 -0.71
C LEU A 112 1.29 -20.65 0.35
N PHE A 113 0.09 -20.42 0.89
CA PHE A 113 -0.15 -19.34 1.86
C PHE A 113 0.58 -19.56 3.18
N LEU A 114 0.59 -20.80 3.67
CA LEU A 114 1.31 -21.12 4.91
C LEU A 114 2.81 -21.30 4.68
N ARG A 115 3.29 -21.25 3.43
CA ARG A 115 4.68 -21.49 3.03
C ARG A 115 5.24 -22.78 3.63
N LEU A 116 4.44 -23.86 3.54
CA LEU A 116 4.84 -25.18 4.00
C LEU A 116 5.98 -25.70 3.13
N ASP A 117 6.86 -26.50 3.74
CA ASP A 117 7.93 -27.19 3.03
C ASP A 117 7.35 -28.14 1.97
N ALA A 118 6.22 -28.80 2.30
CA ALA A 118 5.45 -29.66 1.41
C ALA A 118 4.06 -29.99 1.97
N VAL A 119 3.15 -30.43 1.10
CA VAL A 119 1.89 -31.08 1.47
C VAL A 119 1.82 -32.49 0.87
N ILE A 120 1.33 -33.46 1.65
CA ILE A 120 1.31 -34.88 1.30
C ILE A 120 -0.05 -35.48 1.63
N ALA A 121 -0.81 -35.89 0.62
CA ALA A 121 -2.07 -36.61 0.74
C ALA A 121 -1.85 -38.13 0.69
N LEU A 122 -2.33 -38.86 1.71
CA LEU A 122 -2.40 -40.32 1.75
C LEU A 122 -3.85 -40.77 1.55
N THR A 123 -4.14 -41.40 0.42
CA THR A 123 -5.49 -41.90 0.11
C THR A 123 -5.81 -43.18 0.88
N VAL A 124 -7.06 -43.28 1.33
CA VAL A 124 -7.54 -44.32 2.25
C VAL A 124 -8.74 -45.05 1.64
N SER A 125 -8.62 -46.36 1.48
CA SER A 125 -9.71 -47.22 0.99
C SER A 125 -10.93 -47.26 1.93
N PRO A 126 -12.11 -47.68 1.44
CA PRO A 126 -13.30 -47.87 2.28
C PRO A 126 -13.10 -48.85 3.45
N VAL A 127 -12.18 -49.81 3.31
CA VAL A 127 -11.83 -50.78 4.36
C VAL A 127 -10.73 -50.28 5.31
N GLY A 128 -10.29 -49.02 5.19
CA GLY A 128 -9.33 -48.40 6.11
C GLY A 128 -7.86 -48.73 5.83
N MET A 129 -7.56 -49.29 4.65
CA MET A 129 -6.19 -49.51 4.18
C MET A 129 -5.67 -48.31 3.38
N PRO A 130 -4.40 -47.92 3.53
CA PRO A 130 -3.75 -46.93 2.66
C PRO A 130 -3.67 -47.46 1.22
N MET A 131 -3.71 -46.56 0.23
CA MET A 131 -3.71 -46.92 -1.19
C MET A 131 -2.56 -46.28 -1.97
N GLN A 132 -2.56 -44.95 -2.05
CA GLN A 132 -1.57 -44.17 -2.79
C GLN A 132 -1.29 -42.88 -2.03
N TRP A 133 -0.13 -42.27 -2.28
CA TRP A 133 0.17 -40.93 -1.81
C TRP A 133 0.53 -40.00 -2.96
N GLN A 134 0.28 -38.71 -2.74
CA GLN A 134 0.75 -37.64 -3.60
C GLN A 134 1.38 -36.55 -2.75
N ALA A 135 2.44 -35.93 -3.25
CA ALA A 135 3.06 -34.78 -2.60
C ALA A 135 3.14 -33.60 -3.55
N ALA A 136 3.15 -32.40 -2.98
CA ALA A 136 3.52 -31.18 -3.67
C ALA A 136 4.51 -30.38 -2.82
N HIS A 137 5.35 -29.61 -3.50
CA HIS A 137 6.32 -28.70 -2.87
C HIS A 137 6.41 -27.42 -3.70
N LEU A 138 6.83 -26.33 -3.05
CA LEU A 138 7.04 -25.05 -3.70
C LEU A 138 8.25 -25.10 -4.64
N LEU A 139 8.19 -24.32 -5.72
CA LEU A 139 9.30 -24.15 -6.66
C LEU A 139 9.96 -22.78 -6.50
N PRO A 140 11.18 -22.60 -7.03
CA PRO A 140 11.82 -21.30 -7.06
C PRO A 140 10.99 -20.26 -7.83
N PRO A 141 11.06 -18.97 -7.45
CA PRO A 141 10.54 -17.80 -8.15
C PRO A 141 10.50 -17.86 -9.68
N ASP A 142 11.61 -18.27 -10.28
CA ASP A 142 11.84 -18.24 -11.73
C ASP A 142 11.24 -19.45 -12.46
N SER A 143 10.57 -20.34 -11.72
CA SER A 143 9.88 -21.50 -12.30
C SER A 143 8.57 -21.10 -12.98
N PRO A 144 8.15 -21.82 -14.04
CA PRO A 144 6.91 -21.54 -14.77
C PRO A 144 5.65 -21.78 -13.93
N ALA A 145 5.77 -22.52 -12.82
CA ALA A 145 4.70 -22.77 -11.88
C ALA A 145 5.21 -22.55 -10.45
N PRO A 146 4.35 -22.09 -9.52
CA PRO A 146 4.73 -21.81 -8.13
C PRO A 146 5.01 -23.04 -7.29
N TYR A 147 4.52 -24.20 -7.72
CA TYR A 147 4.67 -25.46 -7.04
C TYR A 147 4.75 -26.58 -8.07
N ARG A 148 5.31 -27.70 -7.63
CA ARG A 148 5.34 -28.95 -8.37
C ARG A 148 4.48 -29.98 -7.63
N VAL A 149 3.55 -30.59 -8.35
CA VAL A 149 2.79 -31.73 -7.88
C VAL A 149 3.43 -32.99 -8.42
N GLU A 150 3.85 -33.89 -7.54
CA GLU A 150 4.41 -35.19 -7.92
C GLU A 150 3.30 -36.12 -8.44
N PRO A 151 3.63 -37.08 -9.33
CA PRO A 151 2.67 -38.10 -9.74
C PRO A 151 2.26 -38.96 -8.54
N MET A 152 1.04 -39.53 -8.60
CA MET A 152 0.55 -40.47 -7.58
C MET A 152 1.48 -41.69 -7.46
N GLN A 153 1.89 -42.01 -6.24
CA GLN A 153 2.79 -43.11 -5.92
C GLN A 153 2.09 -44.16 -5.03
N PRO A 154 2.48 -45.43 -5.10
CA PRO A 154 2.02 -46.47 -4.17
C PRO A 154 2.36 -46.12 -2.71
N TRP A 155 1.43 -46.37 -1.78
CA TRP A 155 1.61 -46.09 -0.34
C TRP A 155 2.78 -46.83 0.31
N ASP A 156 3.17 -47.97 -0.25
CA ASP A 156 4.28 -48.80 0.23
C ASP A 156 5.65 -48.33 -0.27
N GLN A 157 5.70 -47.26 -1.06
CA GLN A 157 6.92 -46.62 -1.55
C GLN A 157 7.04 -45.19 -1.00
N PRO A 158 7.33 -44.99 0.30
CA PRO A 158 7.34 -43.66 0.94
C PRO A 158 8.64 -42.87 0.71
N GLN A 159 9.49 -43.30 -0.22
CA GLN A 159 10.81 -42.74 -0.46
C GLN A 159 10.68 -41.38 -1.15
N SER A 160 10.73 -40.31 -0.37
CA SER A 160 10.75 -38.93 -0.87
C SER A 160 11.40 -38.01 0.17
N ASP A 161 12.56 -37.43 -0.16
CA ASP A 161 13.29 -36.52 0.72
C ASP A 161 12.85 -35.07 0.51
N LEU A 162 11.59 -34.78 0.88
CA LEU A 162 11.01 -33.44 0.79
C LEU A 162 11.75 -32.42 1.66
N THR A 163 12.47 -32.89 2.69
CA THR A 163 13.30 -32.02 3.52
C THR A 163 14.54 -31.53 2.75
N ALA A 164 15.19 -32.41 1.99
CA ALA A 164 16.27 -32.00 1.08
C ALA A 164 15.75 -31.01 0.02
N THR A 165 14.58 -31.27 -0.57
CA THR A 165 13.96 -30.36 -1.55
C THR A 165 13.70 -28.96 -0.97
N ALA A 166 13.12 -28.90 0.23
CA ALA A 166 12.86 -27.63 0.93
C ALA A 166 14.15 -26.87 1.26
N LEU A 167 15.20 -27.57 1.70
CA LEU A 167 16.50 -26.96 1.99
C LEU A 167 17.19 -26.44 0.72
N ALA A 168 17.12 -27.19 -0.39
CA ALA A 168 17.65 -26.75 -1.68
C ALA A 168 16.95 -25.48 -2.17
N LEU A 169 15.61 -25.41 -2.04
CA LEU A 169 14.83 -24.22 -2.37
C LEU A 169 15.23 -23.02 -1.50
N GLU A 170 15.38 -23.20 -0.20
CA GLU A 170 15.85 -22.11 0.69
C GLU A 170 17.26 -21.64 0.34
N GLU A 171 18.15 -22.56 -0.02
CA GLU A 171 19.51 -22.21 -0.43
C GLU A 171 19.53 -21.40 -1.73
N GLU A 172 18.70 -21.80 -2.71
CA GLU A 172 18.49 -21.08 -3.96
C GLU A 172 17.92 -19.67 -3.71
N LEU A 173 16.85 -19.57 -2.92
CA LEU A 173 16.24 -18.30 -2.51
C LEU A 173 17.24 -17.38 -1.78
N ALA A 174 18.08 -17.94 -0.91
CA ALA A 174 19.11 -17.18 -0.18
C ALA A 174 20.28 -16.74 -1.06
N ARG A 175 20.69 -17.59 -2.01
CA ARG A 175 21.75 -17.26 -2.97
C ARG A 175 21.31 -16.10 -3.85
N GLU A 176 20.10 -16.15 -4.38
CA GLU A 176 19.59 -15.06 -5.20
C GLU A 176 19.30 -13.80 -4.39
N SER A 177 18.91 -13.90 -3.10
CA SER A 177 18.74 -12.73 -2.24
C SER A 177 20.08 -12.02 -2.01
N SER A 178 21.16 -12.78 -1.77
CA SER A 178 22.50 -12.21 -1.58
C SER A 178 23.13 -11.64 -2.85
N ALA A 179 22.74 -12.14 -4.03
CA ALA A 179 23.10 -11.56 -5.32
C ALA A 179 22.36 -10.22 -5.56
N ALA A 180 21.07 -10.17 -5.23
CA ALA A 180 20.26 -8.95 -5.36
C ALA A 180 20.63 -7.87 -4.32
N ASP A 181 21.01 -8.25 -3.10
CA ASP A 181 21.48 -7.33 -2.05
C ASP A 181 22.82 -6.66 -2.40
N LYS A 182 23.61 -7.24 -3.31
CA LYS A 182 24.86 -6.64 -3.80
C LYS A 182 24.65 -5.57 -4.87
N ASP A 183 23.55 -5.64 -5.62
CA ASP A 183 23.21 -4.69 -6.70
C ASP A 183 22.21 -3.61 -6.26
N SER A 184 21.48 -3.83 -5.17
CA SER A 184 20.59 -2.82 -4.59
C SER A 184 20.60 -2.94 -3.06
N GLY A 185 21.15 -1.94 -2.37
CA GLY A 185 21.11 -1.92 -0.90
C GLY A 185 19.67 -2.03 -0.40
N GLN A 186 19.34 -3.13 0.28
CA GLN A 186 18.12 -3.31 1.07
C GLN A 186 16.84 -2.70 0.44
N ALA A 187 16.57 -2.99 -0.82
CA ALA A 187 15.42 -2.42 -1.51
C ALA A 187 14.10 -2.95 -0.94
N ASN A 188 13.24 -2.06 -0.45
CA ASN A 188 11.86 -2.40 -0.07
C ASN A 188 11.06 -2.74 -1.34
N ARG A 189 11.07 -4.01 -1.74
CA ARG A 189 10.41 -4.47 -2.98
C ARG A 189 8.91 -4.56 -2.77
N CYS A 190 8.15 -4.10 -3.76
CA CYS A 190 6.69 -4.09 -3.70
C CYS A 190 6.01 -4.57 -4.97
N ILE A 191 4.81 -5.13 -4.79
CA ILE A 191 3.87 -5.38 -5.89
C ILE A 191 2.76 -4.36 -5.82
N LEU A 192 2.41 -3.83 -6.98
CA LEU A 192 1.26 -2.96 -7.12
C LEU A 192 0.03 -3.77 -7.51
N VAL A 193 -1.08 -3.54 -6.82
CA VAL A 193 -2.33 -4.27 -7.02
C VAL A 193 -3.46 -3.28 -7.27
N SER A 194 -4.11 -3.40 -8.43
CA SER A 194 -5.34 -2.68 -8.73
C SER A 194 -6.51 -3.65 -8.71
N VAL A 195 -7.52 -3.33 -7.89
CA VAL A 195 -8.80 -4.05 -7.84
C VAL A 195 -9.94 -3.06 -7.97
N SER A 196 -10.51 -2.94 -9.17
CA SER A 196 -11.61 -2.01 -9.42
C SER A 196 -12.59 -2.54 -10.49
N GLN A 197 -13.72 -1.84 -10.64
CA GLN A 197 -14.68 -2.11 -11.72
C GLN A 197 -14.26 -1.49 -13.06
N GLU A 198 -13.28 -0.59 -13.02
CA GLU A 198 -12.85 0.20 -14.17
C GLU A 198 -12.25 -0.66 -15.28
N PRO A 199 -12.25 -0.18 -16.52
CA PRO A 199 -11.54 -0.83 -17.61
C PRO A 199 -10.05 -1.01 -17.29
N ARG A 200 -9.46 -2.11 -17.79
CA ARG A 200 -8.05 -2.43 -17.58
C ARG A 200 -7.11 -1.29 -17.97
N VAL A 201 -7.43 -0.56 -19.04
CA VAL A 201 -6.63 0.59 -19.51
C VAL A 201 -6.56 1.70 -18.45
N VAL A 202 -7.65 1.97 -17.73
CA VAL A 202 -7.67 3.00 -16.67
C VAL A 202 -6.88 2.50 -15.46
N GLN A 203 -7.06 1.24 -15.08
CA GLN A 203 -6.32 0.63 -13.98
C GLN A 203 -4.81 0.62 -14.23
N GLU A 204 -4.37 0.33 -15.45
CA GLU A 204 -2.95 0.35 -15.81
C GLU A 204 -2.36 1.76 -15.69
N ARG A 205 -3.10 2.81 -16.10
CA ARG A 205 -2.67 4.21 -15.88
C ARG A 205 -2.57 4.57 -14.40
N ASN A 206 -3.53 4.13 -13.58
CA ASN A 206 -3.47 4.37 -12.13
C ASN A 206 -2.26 3.65 -11.51
N LEU A 207 -1.94 2.44 -11.99
CA LEU A 207 -0.74 1.71 -11.56
C LEU A 207 0.56 2.36 -12.02
N ASP A 208 0.57 3.09 -13.13
CA ASP A 208 1.72 3.90 -13.54
C ASP A 208 1.96 5.06 -12.57
N GLU A 209 0.91 5.78 -12.18
CA GLU A 209 1.00 6.83 -11.15
C GLU A 209 1.40 6.24 -9.78
N LEU A 210 0.81 5.10 -9.40
CA LEU A 210 1.16 4.40 -8.16
C LEU A 210 2.61 3.91 -8.17
N ALA A 211 3.16 3.53 -9.33
CA ALA A 211 4.57 3.17 -9.46
C ALA A 211 5.52 4.36 -9.26
N GLU A 212 5.12 5.55 -9.70
CA GLU A 212 5.86 6.80 -9.42
C GLU A 212 5.77 7.17 -7.93
N LEU A 213 4.61 6.96 -7.28
CA LEU A 213 4.47 7.13 -5.83
C LEU A 213 5.37 6.15 -5.07
N ALA A 214 5.34 4.88 -5.45
CA ALA A 214 6.18 3.84 -4.85
C ALA A 214 7.67 4.19 -4.97
N ARG A 215 8.13 4.60 -6.16
CA ARG A 215 9.51 5.07 -6.38
C ARG A 215 9.86 6.29 -5.53
N THR A 216 8.93 7.22 -5.37
CA THR A 216 9.11 8.40 -4.52
C THR A 216 9.30 8.02 -3.05
N ALA A 217 8.61 6.97 -2.58
CA ALA A 217 8.71 6.42 -1.23
C ALA A 217 9.92 5.46 -1.04
N ASP A 218 10.85 5.43 -1.98
CA ASP A 218 12.00 4.51 -2.02
C ASP A 218 11.60 3.02 -2.04
N LEU A 219 10.47 2.70 -2.68
CA LEU A 219 10.04 1.33 -2.96
C LEU A 219 10.43 0.90 -4.38
N THR A 220 10.84 -0.36 -4.53
CA THR A 220 11.17 -0.94 -5.84
C THR A 220 10.02 -1.81 -6.34
N VAL A 221 9.39 -1.40 -7.44
CA VAL A 221 8.27 -2.14 -8.02
C VAL A 221 8.79 -3.39 -8.75
N CYS A 222 8.44 -4.58 -8.27
CA CYS A 222 8.86 -5.85 -8.85
C CYS A 222 7.75 -6.59 -9.60
N GLY A 223 6.50 -6.13 -9.50
CA GLY A 223 5.37 -6.73 -10.20
C GLY A 223 4.10 -5.88 -10.13
N ARG A 224 3.16 -6.19 -11.01
CA ARG A 224 1.85 -5.54 -11.09
C ARG A 224 0.76 -6.59 -11.27
N MET A 225 -0.34 -6.42 -10.55
CA MET A 225 -1.53 -7.26 -10.68
C MET A 225 -2.76 -6.38 -10.90
N VAL A 226 -3.53 -6.70 -11.94
CA VAL A 226 -4.80 -6.04 -12.25
C VAL A 226 -5.92 -7.07 -12.13
N GLN A 227 -6.90 -6.77 -11.30
CA GLN A 227 -8.12 -7.55 -11.17
C GLN A 227 -9.33 -6.68 -11.40
N ARG A 228 -10.03 -6.92 -12.51
CA ARG A 228 -11.36 -6.33 -12.72
C ARG A 228 -12.38 -7.11 -11.91
N SER A 229 -13.01 -6.45 -10.94
CA SER A 229 -14.08 -7.05 -10.15
C SER A 229 -15.44 -6.53 -10.60
N THR A 230 -16.45 -7.39 -10.62
CA THR A 230 -17.85 -6.98 -10.85
C THR A 230 -18.47 -6.36 -9.59
N ALA A 231 -18.00 -6.75 -8.41
CA ALA A 231 -18.36 -6.14 -7.13
C ALA A 231 -17.20 -6.29 -6.13
N VAL A 232 -16.82 -5.20 -5.47
CA VAL A 232 -15.76 -5.24 -4.45
C VAL A 232 -16.37 -5.79 -3.16
N ASN A 233 -15.99 -7.00 -2.76
CA ASN A 233 -16.51 -7.60 -1.53
C ASN A 233 -15.88 -6.89 -0.30
N PRO A 234 -16.69 -6.41 0.66
CA PRO A 234 -16.19 -5.69 1.84
C PRO A 234 -15.25 -6.50 2.75
N ARG A 235 -15.35 -7.83 2.73
CA ARG A 235 -14.52 -8.74 3.54
C ARG A 235 -13.30 -9.28 2.81
N SER A 236 -13.41 -9.61 1.54
CA SER A 236 -12.32 -10.16 0.74
C SER A 236 -12.16 -9.38 -0.55
N LEU A 237 -11.10 -8.57 -0.64
CA LEU A 237 -10.84 -7.78 -1.85
C LEU A 237 -10.58 -8.67 -3.07
N LEU A 238 -9.91 -9.80 -2.84
CA LEU A 238 -9.56 -10.79 -3.86
C LEU A 238 -10.11 -12.18 -3.47
N GLY A 239 -10.53 -12.95 -4.48
CA GLY A 239 -10.89 -14.36 -4.29
C GLY A 239 -9.67 -15.24 -4.06
N ARG A 240 -9.87 -16.47 -3.58
CA ARG A 240 -8.77 -17.42 -3.25
C ARG A 240 -7.78 -17.60 -4.41
N GLY A 241 -8.26 -17.86 -5.64
CA GLY A 241 -7.40 -18.04 -6.82
C GLY A 241 -6.50 -16.83 -7.10
N LYS A 242 -7.08 -15.62 -7.08
CA LYS A 242 -6.32 -14.37 -7.29
C LYS A 242 -5.39 -14.03 -6.14
N MET A 243 -5.75 -14.41 -4.91
CA MET A 243 -4.84 -14.29 -3.77
C MET A 243 -3.62 -15.20 -3.93
N ALA A 244 -3.79 -16.41 -4.50
CA ALA A 244 -2.64 -17.25 -4.78
C ALA A 244 -1.81 -16.71 -5.93
N GLU A 245 -2.41 -16.26 -7.04
CA GLU A 245 -1.66 -15.57 -8.09
C GLU A 245 -0.84 -14.39 -7.53
N LEU A 246 -1.41 -13.60 -6.62
CA LEU A 246 -0.71 -12.51 -5.93
C LEU A 246 0.45 -13.03 -5.06
N GLU A 247 0.23 -14.11 -4.30
CA GLU A 247 1.25 -14.73 -3.46
C GLU A 247 2.40 -15.27 -4.28
N VAL A 248 2.11 -15.93 -5.40
CA VAL A 248 3.11 -16.40 -6.38
C VAL A 248 3.90 -15.22 -6.91
N LEU A 249 3.23 -14.17 -7.38
CA LEU A 249 3.89 -12.97 -7.89
C LEU A 249 4.78 -12.34 -6.80
N ALA A 250 4.32 -12.32 -5.54
CA ALA A 250 5.06 -11.80 -4.40
C ALA A 250 6.28 -12.64 -4.04
N LEU A 251 6.20 -13.96 -4.16
CA LEU A 251 7.35 -14.85 -3.99
C LEU A 251 8.35 -14.66 -5.15
N THR A 252 7.87 -14.66 -6.39
CA THR A 252 8.71 -14.48 -7.57
C THR A 252 9.42 -13.13 -7.55
N GLY A 253 8.66 -12.07 -7.30
CA GLY A 253 9.15 -10.71 -7.22
C GLY A 253 9.88 -10.39 -5.91
N ARG A 254 9.96 -11.32 -4.94
CA ARG A 254 10.48 -11.11 -3.58
C ARG A 254 9.96 -9.83 -2.94
N ALA A 255 8.65 -9.62 -3.05
CA ALA A 255 8.00 -8.44 -2.50
C ALA A 255 7.76 -8.62 -1.00
N ASP A 256 8.25 -7.66 -0.20
CA ASP A 256 7.93 -7.56 1.23
C ASP A 256 6.65 -6.76 1.48
N ILE A 257 6.25 -5.95 0.48
CA ILE A 257 5.16 -5.00 0.57
C ILE A 257 4.16 -5.21 -0.58
N LEU A 258 2.88 -5.22 -0.25
CA LEU A 258 1.79 -5.17 -1.21
C LEU A 258 1.18 -3.77 -1.17
N VAL A 259 1.16 -3.07 -2.30
CA VAL A 259 0.62 -1.71 -2.43
C VAL A 259 -0.65 -1.75 -3.27
N PHE A 260 -1.78 -1.40 -2.67
CA PHE A 260 -3.08 -1.36 -3.33
C PHE A 260 -3.41 0.06 -3.80
N ASP A 261 -3.88 0.21 -5.03
CA ASP A 261 -4.28 1.52 -5.60
C ASP A 261 -5.55 2.08 -4.93
N GLY A 262 -6.50 1.22 -4.58
CA GLY A 262 -7.72 1.61 -3.88
C GLY A 262 -7.56 1.67 -2.37
N GLU A 263 -8.40 2.47 -1.71
CA GLU A 263 -8.49 2.51 -0.24
C GLU A 263 -8.97 1.17 0.32
N LEU A 264 -8.28 0.69 1.36
CA LEU A 264 -8.64 -0.56 2.02
C LEU A 264 -9.44 -0.29 3.31
N SER A 265 -10.51 -1.04 3.50
CA SER A 265 -11.22 -1.06 4.78
C SER A 265 -10.34 -1.70 5.87
N PRO A 266 -10.56 -1.37 7.16
CA PRO A 266 -9.80 -1.98 8.26
C PRO A 266 -9.81 -3.51 8.24
N SER A 267 -10.93 -4.14 7.86
CA SER A 267 -11.05 -5.59 7.73
C SER A 267 -10.27 -6.15 6.55
N GLN A 268 -10.28 -5.47 5.40
CA GLN A 268 -9.52 -5.91 4.22
C GLN A 268 -8.03 -5.85 4.49
N LEU A 269 -7.54 -4.74 5.04
CA LEU A 269 -6.12 -4.57 5.38
C LEU A 269 -5.66 -5.66 6.35
N HIS A 270 -6.44 -5.94 7.40
CA HIS A 270 -6.13 -6.98 8.36
C HIS A 270 -6.12 -8.39 7.72
N ASN A 271 -7.17 -8.74 6.97
CA ASN A 271 -7.27 -10.05 6.32
C ASN A 271 -6.13 -10.27 5.33
N LEU A 272 -5.78 -9.26 4.53
CA LEU A 272 -4.67 -9.34 3.56
C LEU A 272 -3.32 -9.50 4.29
N ALA A 273 -3.09 -8.72 5.35
CA ALA A 273 -1.85 -8.82 6.13
C ALA A 273 -1.70 -10.16 6.86
N ASP A 274 -2.80 -10.73 7.35
CA ASP A 274 -2.79 -12.03 8.04
C ASP A 274 -2.58 -13.19 7.07
N ILE A 275 -3.22 -13.16 5.89
CA ILE A 275 -3.11 -14.23 4.88
C ILE A 275 -1.73 -14.21 4.20
N THR A 276 -1.23 -13.03 3.85
CA THR A 276 0.02 -12.89 3.07
C THR A 276 1.26 -12.81 3.94
N GLU A 277 1.11 -12.69 5.26
CA GLU A 277 2.20 -12.44 6.22
C GLU A 277 3.13 -11.25 5.84
N ARG A 278 2.65 -10.31 5.00
CA ARG A 278 3.40 -9.17 4.45
C ARG A 278 2.84 -7.82 4.89
N LYS A 279 3.64 -6.77 4.72
CA LYS A 279 3.16 -5.40 4.93
C LYS A 279 2.21 -5.02 3.80
N VAL A 280 0.98 -4.66 4.14
CA VAL A 280 0.00 -4.17 3.17
C VAL A 280 -0.16 -2.67 3.33
N LEU A 281 0.00 -1.95 2.23
CA LEU A 281 -0.22 -0.51 2.10
C LEU A 281 -1.34 -0.27 1.11
N ASP A 282 -2.18 0.73 1.37
CA ASP A 282 -3.03 1.32 0.35
C ASP A 282 -2.42 2.63 -0.14
N ARG A 283 -3.03 3.20 -1.18
CA ARG A 283 -2.61 4.46 -1.79
C ARG A 283 -2.55 5.60 -0.77
N THR A 284 -3.54 5.71 0.11
CA THR A 284 -3.61 6.74 1.15
C THR A 284 -2.42 6.67 2.11
N GLN A 285 -2.10 5.46 2.62
CA GLN A 285 -0.96 5.27 3.51
C GLN A 285 0.37 5.52 2.81
N LEU A 286 0.52 5.10 1.54
CA LEU A 286 1.73 5.36 0.77
C LEU A 286 1.98 6.87 0.60
N ILE A 287 0.93 7.62 0.27
CA ILE A 287 0.99 9.08 0.13
C ILE A 287 1.38 9.73 1.47
N LEU A 288 0.79 9.30 2.59
CA LEU A 288 1.15 9.78 3.93
C LEU A 288 2.62 9.52 4.28
N ASP A 289 3.14 8.35 3.91
CA ASP A 289 4.54 7.97 4.15
C ASP A 289 5.49 8.86 3.32
N ILE A 290 5.15 9.15 2.05
CA ILE A 290 5.90 10.10 1.21
C ILE A 290 5.91 11.48 1.86
N PHE A 291 4.75 11.96 2.33
CA PHE A 291 4.68 13.26 2.99
C PHE A 291 5.48 13.32 4.28
N ALA A 292 5.51 12.23 5.05
CA ALA A 292 6.33 12.17 6.27
C ALA A 292 7.83 12.30 5.95
N GLN A 293 8.28 11.75 4.82
CA GLN A 293 9.66 11.88 4.36
C GLN A 293 10.00 13.31 3.90
N HIS A 294 9.04 14.01 3.28
CA HIS A 294 9.24 15.34 2.70
C HIS A 294 8.88 16.51 3.64
N ALA A 295 8.20 16.25 4.76
CA ALA A 295 7.85 17.27 5.75
C ALA A 295 9.08 17.80 6.49
N VAL A 296 9.48 19.04 6.20
CA VAL A 296 10.65 19.68 6.85
C VAL A 296 10.19 20.63 7.95
N THR A 297 9.19 21.46 7.68
CA THR A 297 8.73 22.48 8.63
C THR A 297 7.97 21.85 9.80
N LYS A 298 7.94 22.59 10.93
CA LYS A 298 7.14 22.18 12.10
C LYS A 298 5.66 22.02 11.74
N ALA A 299 5.11 22.94 10.94
CA ALA A 299 3.71 22.89 10.53
C ALA A 299 3.42 21.63 9.68
N GLY A 300 4.24 21.37 8.66
CA GLY A 300 4.11 20.18 7.80
C GLY A 300 4.21 18.88 8.61
N LYS A 301 5.20 18.77 9.50
CA LYS A 301 5.37 17.58 10.36
C LYS A 301 4.14 17.32 11.25
N LEU A 302 3.58 18.37 11.87
CA LEU A 302 2.40 18.25 12.71
C LEU A 302 1.15 17.85 11.92
N GLN A 303 0.98 18.37 10.69
CA GLN A 303 -0.13 18.02 9.81
C GLN A 303 -0.06 16.57 9.35
N VAL A 304 1.11 16.12 8.90
CA VAL A 304 1.31 14.74 8.45
C VAL A 304 1.10 13.77 9.61
N GLU A 305 1.62 14.06 10.80
CA GLU A 305 1.40 13.23 11.98
C GLU A 305 -0.11 13.16 12.35
N LEU A 306 -0.81 14.30 12.27
CA LEU A 306 -2.26 14.33 12.52
C LEU A 306 -3.03 13.49 11.49
N ALA A 307 -2.64 13.57 10.21
CA ALA A 307 -3.25 12.81 9.13
C ALA A 307 -3.03 11.30 9.28
N GLN A 308 -1.78 10.89 9.59
CA GLN A 308 -1.45 9.51 9.89
C GLN A 308 -2.25 8.99 11.09
N LEU A 309 -2.37 9.76 12.17
CA LEU A 309 -3.18 9.34 13.32
C LEU A 309 -4.67 9.24 12.99
N LYS A 310 -5.23 10.19 12.22
CA LYS A 310 -6.63 10.12 11.77
C LYS A 310 -6.88 8.86 10.95
N TYR A 311 -6.01 8.56 9.98
CA TYR A 311 -6.13 7.39 9.10
C TYR A 311 -5.94 6.07 9.86
N MET A 312 -4.95 6.00 10.76
CA MET A 312 -4.65 4.80 11.54
C MET A 312 -5.67 4.51 12.62
N LEU A 313 -6.25 5.52 13.29
CA LEU A 313 -7.15 5.32 14.44
C LEU A 313 -8.31 4.34 14.19
N PRO A 314 -9.11 4.45 13.10
CA PRO A 314 -10.17 3.48 12.80
C PRO A 314 -9.60 2.10 12.41
N ARG A 315 -8.35 2.07 11.95
CA ARG A 315 -7.61 0.88 11.51
C ARG A 315 -6.77 0.24 12.62
N LEU A 316 -6.73 0.82 13.82
CA LEU A 316 -6.16 0.21 15.02
C LEU A 316 -7.05 -0.96 15.46
N THR A 317 -6.72 -2.13 14.92
CA THR A 317 -7.28 -3.42 15.29
C THR A 317 -6.34 -4.13 16.26
N GLY A 318 -6.91 -5.06 17.04
CA GLY A 318 -6.20 -5.82 18.04
C GLY A 318 -5.08 -6.68 17.47
N LYS A 319 -3.85 -6.16 17.39
CA LYS A 319 -2.65 -6.94 17.03
C LYS A 319 -2.38 -8.14 17.94
N ASN A 320 -3.13 -8.31 19.03
CA ASN A 320 -2.96 -9.38 20.00
C ASN A 320 -4.29 -9.91 20.59
N ARG A 321 -5.16 -10.53 19.79
CA ARG A 321 -6.25 -11.36 20.36
C ARG A 321 -5.71 -12.43 21.34
N ALA A 322 -4.47 -12.88 21.17
CA ALA A 322 -3.80 -13.81 22.07
C ALA A 322 -3.40 -13.19 23.43
N MET A 323 -2.97 -11.92 23.46
CA MET A 323 -2.63 -11.22 24.73
C MET A 323 -3.88 -10.70 25.43
N ASP A 324 -4.90 -10.27 24.68
CA ASP A 324 -6.20 -9.88 25.25
C ASP A 324 -6.88 -11.09 25.94
N ARG A 325 -6.68 -12.32 25.43
CA ARG A 325 -7.14 -13.56 26.08
C ARG A 325 -6.30 -13.95 27.30
N LEU A 326 -4.98 -13.78 27.26
CA LEU A 326 -4.11 -14.05 28.41
C LEU A 326 -4.36 -13.06 29.57
N MET A 327 -4.74 -11.82 29.25
CA MET A 327 -5.04 -10.80 30.24
C MET A 327 -6.52 -10.79 30.68
N GLY A 328 -7.43 -11.34 29.87
CA GLY A 328 -8.88 -11.35 30.11
C GLY A 328 -9.52 -12.71 30.44
N GLY A 329 -8.75 -13.80 30.52
CA GLY A 329 -9.29 -15.16 30.62
C GLY A 329 -9.62 -15.68 32.03
N ILE A 330 -9.18 -15.02 33.11
CA ILE A 330 -9.45 -15.47 34.48
C ILE A 330 -9.77 -14.25 35.37
N GLY A 331 -11.07 -13.99 35.59
CA GLY A 331 -11.58 -13.51 36.89
C GLY A 331 -11.06 -12.19 37.46
N GLY A 332 -10.51 -11.26 36.67
CA GLY A 332 -10.14 -9.94 37.15
C GLY A 332 -11.31 -8.95 37.16
N ARG A 333 -12.12 -8.94 38.22
CA ARG A 333 -13.03 -7.81 38.52
C ARG A 333 -12.20 -6.58 38.89
N GLY A 334 -11.72 -5.85 37.88
CA GLY A 334 -11.07 -4.55 38.02
C GLY A 334 -11.28 -3.71 36.75
N PRO A 335 -11.32 -2.37 36.86
CA PRO A 335 -11.57 -1.47 35.73
C PRO A 335 -10.31 -1.28 34.87
N GLY A 336 -9.71 -2.38 34.41
CA GLY A 336 -8.54 -2.35 33.54
C GLY A 336 -8.96 -2.17 32.08
N GLU A 337 -8.81 -0.95 31.55
CA GLU A 337 -8.97 -0.68 30.11
C GLU A 337 -8.11 -1.63 29.28
N THR A 338 -8.65 -2.12 28.16
CA THR A 338 -7.87 -2.97 27.24
C THR A 338 -6.70 -2.19 26.65
N LYS A 339 -5.58 -2.87 26.33
CA LYS A 339 -4.40 -2.21 25.73
C LYS A 339 -4.77 -1.41 24.47
N LEU A 340 -5.71 -1.91 23.68
CA LEU A 340 -6.22 -1.24 22.48
C LEU A 340 -7.01 0.02 22.79
N GLU A 341 -7.79 0.01 23.87
CA GLU A 341 -8.51 1.17 24.34
C GLU A 341 -7.57 2.24 24.86
N ILE A 342 -6.52 1.85 25.59
CA ILE A 342 -5.42 2.74 26.01
C ILE A 342 -4.73 3.36 24.79
N ASP A 343 -4.38 2.55 23.78
CA ASP A 343 -3.71 3.03 22.56
C ASP A 343 -4.61 3.98 21.75
N ARG A 344 -5.91 3.69 21.65
CA ARG A 344 -6.91 4.59 21.04
C ARG A 344 -7.05 5.88 21.82
N ARG A 345 -7.09 5.84 23.16
CA ARG A 345 -7.16 7.04 24.01
C ARG A 345 -5.93 7.91 23.84
N ARG A 346 -4.72 7.32 23.90
CA ARG A 346 -3.46 8.02 23.66
C ARG A 346 -3.40 8.67 22.29
N SER A 347 -3.85 7.96 21.25
CA SER A 347 -3.91 8.50 19.89
C SER A 347 -4.86 9.71 19.82
N ARG A 348 -6.04 9.64 20.45
CA ARG A 348 -6.98 10.79 20.53
C ARG A 348 -6.42 11.97 21.31
N GLU A 349 -5.77 11.73 22.44
CA GLU A 349 -5.11 12.78 23.23
C GLU A 349 -4.00 13.46 22.41
N ARG A 350 -3.19 12.67 21.68
CA ARG A 350 -2.14 13.20 20.79
C ARG A 350 -2.74 14.04 19.67
N MET A 351 -3.77 13.56 18.98
CA MET A 351 -4.48 14.36 17.97
C MET A 351 -5.01 15.68 18.54
N GLY A 352 -5.56 15.66 19.77
CA GLY A 352 -6.02 16.87 20.44
C GLY A 352 -4.91 17.89 20.70
N ARG A 353 -3.71 17.43 21.06
CA ARG A 353 -2.53 18.30 21.22
C ARG A 353 -2.05 18.85 19.87
N LEU A 354 -1.93 17.99 18.85
CA LEU A 354 -1.52 18.39 17.50
C LEU A 354 -2.45 19.46 16.90
N ARG A 355 -3.78 19.31 17.06
CA ARG A 355 -4.76 20.31 16.62
C ARG A 355 -4.53 21.68 17.28
N ARG A 356 -4.34 21.72 18.60
CA ARG A 356 -4.05 22.98 19.32
C ARG A 356 -2.75 23.63 18.86
N GLU A 357 -1.71 22.83 18.62
CA GLU A 357 -0.44 23.36 18.10
C GLU A 357 -0.59 23.93 16.68
N LEU A 358 -1.34 23.25 15.81
CA LEU A 358 -1.67 23.74 14.48
C LEU A 358 -2.49 25.02 14.51
N ASP A 359 -3.48 25.12 15.39
CA ASP A 359 -4.31 26.33 15.54
C ASP A 359 -3.48 27.53 16.02
N ASN A 360 -2.48 27.31 16.88
CA ASN A 360 -1.55 28.36 17.29
C ASN A 360 -0.68 28.85 16.11
N LEU A 361 -0.18 27.92 15.28
CA LEU A 361 0.58 28.27 14.07
C LEU A 361 -0.28 29.02 13.04
N ARG A 362 -1.55 28.63 12.89
CA ARG A 362 -2.53 29.33 12.03
C ARG A 362 -2.73 30.79 12.46
N ARG A 363 -2.85 31.05 13.76
CA ARG A 363 -2.96 32.41 14.31
C ARG A 363 -1.70 33.25 14.06
N GLN A 364 -0.52 32.64 14.08
CA GLN A 364 0.72 33.35 13.72
C GLN A 364 0.75 33.71 12.23
N ARG A 365 0.32 32.79 11.35
CA ARG A 365 0.24 33.04 9.91
C ARG A 365 -0.80 34.11 9.54
N SER A 366 -1.94 34.18 10.22
CA SER A 366 -2.94 35.23 9.97
C SER A 366 -2.40 36.63 10.27
N TYR A 367 -1.49 36.78 11.23
CA TYR A 367 -0.81 38.05 11.49
C TYR A 367 0.09 38.47 10.31
N VAL A 368 0.89 37.55 9.76
CA VAL A 368 1.72 37.82 8.58
C VAL A 368 0.85 38.16 7.35
N ARG A 369 -0.27 37.45 7.17
CA ARG A 369 -1.24 37.74 6.10
C ARG A 369 -1.85 39.14 6.24
N SER A 370 -2.33 39.50 7.43
CA SER A 370 -2.93 40.83 7.64
C SER A 370 -1.92 41.96 7.44
N ASN A 371 -0.64 41.75 7.78
CA ASN A 371 0.41 42.72 7.51
C ASN A 371 0.73 42.83 6.00
N ARG A 372 0.67 41.73 5.24
CA ARG A 372 0.84 41.75 3.77
C ARG A 372 -0.31 42.47 3.09
N ALA A 373 -1.54 42.17 3.48
CA ALA A 373 -2.75 42.82 2.96
C ALA A 373 -2.70 44.34 3.21
N ARG A 374 -2.24 44.78 4.39
CA ARG A 374 -2.02 46.20 4.70
C ARG A 374 -0.98 46.88 3.82
N ASN A 375 0.02 46.13 3.35
CA ASN A 375 1.07 46.65 2.48
C ASN A 375 0.72 46.56 0.98
N GLY A 376 -0.46 46.03 0.62
CA GLY A 376 -0.92 45.95 -0.77
C GLY A 376 -0.06 45.06 -1.69
N ILE A 377 0.67 44.09 -1.13
CA ILE A 377 1.53 43.19 -1.91
C ILE A 377 0.73 41.97 -2.37
N PRO A 378 0.51 41.77 -3.68
CA PRO A 378 -0.26 40.65 -4.20
C PRO A 378 0.45 39.30 -4.01
N LEU A 379 -0.34 38.22 -3.92
CA LEU A 379 0.09 36.84 -3.84
C LEU A 379 -0.38 36.07 -5.08
N ALA A 380 0.57 35.46 -5.81
CA ALA A 380 0.25 34.44 -6.79
C ALA A 380 0.68 33.06 -6.29
N ALA A 381 -0.22 32.10 -6.37
CA ALA A 381 0.04 30.72 -5.98
C ALA A 381 0.17 29.80 -7.19
N LEU A 382 1.23 29.00 -7.20
CA LEU A 382 1.47 27.97 -8.20
C LEU A 382 0.66 26.74 -7.82
N VAL A 383 -0.30 26.36 -8.66
CA VAL A 383 -1.14 25.16 -8.49
C VAL A 383 -0.96 24.24 -9.69
N GLY A 384 -1.26 22.95 -9.51
CA GLY A 384 -1.15 21.98 -10.59
C GLY A 384 -0.71 20.61 -10.12
N TYR A 385 -0.69 19.66 -11.05
CA TYR A 385 -0.34 18.27 -10.78
C TYR A 385 1.08 18.11 -10.21
N THR A 386 1.30 17.04 -9.45
CA THR A 386 2.65 16.63 -9.04
C THR A 386 3.55 16.47 -10.26
N ASN A 387 4.82 16.87 -10.14
CA ASN A 387 5.80 16.86 -11.23
C ASN A 387 5.48 17.74 -12.47
N ALA A 388 4.47 18.62 -12.41
CA ALA A 388 4.22 19.62 -13.47
C ALA A 388 5.34 20.68 -13.60
N GLY A 389 6.26 20.74 -12.63
CA GLY A 389 7.40 21.67 -12.63
C GLY A 389 7.13 23.01 -11.93
N LYS A 390 6.16 23.06 -10.99
CA LYS A 390 5.86 24.25 -10.16
C LYS A 390 7.11 24.81 -9.46
N SER A 391 7.84 23.97 -8.74
CA SER A 391 9.06 24.38 -8.01
C SER A 391 10.19 24.82 -8.95
N THR A 392 10.33 24.14 -10.10
CA THR A 392 11.27 24.56 -11.16
C THR A 392 10.91 25.94 -11.71
N LEU A 393 9.62 26.20 -11.92
CA LEU A 393 9.13 27.50 -12.38
C LEU A 393 9.39 28.60 -11.32
N LEU A 394 9.08 28.32 -10.05
CA LEU A 394 9.37 29.24 -8.93
C LEU A 394 10.86 29.60 -8.89
N ASN A 395 11.74 28.60 -8.95
CA ASN A 395 13.19 28.79 -8.91
C ASN A 395 13.69 29.65 -10.05
N THR A 396 13.21 29.37 -11.26
CA THR A 396 13.70 30.04 -12.47
C THR A 396 13.22 31.50 -12.50
N LEU A 397 11.97 31.76 -12.12
CA LEU A 397 11.44 33.13 -12.00
C LEU A 397 12.16 33.94 -10.91
N THR A 398 12.51 33.31 -9.79
CA THR A 398 13.04 34.02 -8.60
C THR A 398 14.56 33.92 -8.45
N ARG A 399 15.25 33.22 -9.36
CA ARG A 399 16.67 32.83 -9.24
C ARG A 399 16.99 32.21 -7.87
N SER A 400 16.09 31.39 -7.34
CA SER A 400 16.24 30.76 -6.02
C SER A 400 16.55 29.27 -6.13
N HIS A 401 17.08 28.70 -5.05
CA HIS A 401 17.44 27.28 -4.96
C HIS A 401 16.44 26.52 -4.06
N VAL A 402 15.18 26.40 -4.47
CA VAL A 402 14.23 25.43 -3.90
C VAL A 402 14.55 24.05 -4.48
N LEU A 403 14.42 22.98 -3.70
CA LEU A 403 14.61 21.62 -4.18
C LEU A 403 13.57 21.29 -5.25
N ALA A 404 14.00 21.16 -6.50
CA ALA A 404 13.18 20.64 -7.59
C ALA A 404 13.76 19.28 -8.00
N GLN A 405 13.01 18.21 -7.73
CA GLN A 405 13.37 16.84 -8.10
C GLN A 405 12.23 16.22 -8.92
N ASN A 406 12.58 15.28 -9.80
CA ASN A 406 11.60 14.48 -10.54
C ASN A 406 11.05 13.35 -9.63
N LYS A 407 10.39 13.76 -8.54
CA LYS A 407 9.73 12.92 -7.52
C LYS A 407 8.35 13.50 -7.24
N LEU A 408 7.36 12.65 -6.97
CA LEU A 408 6.02 13.12 -6.59
C LEU A 408 6.09 13.79 -5.20
N PHE A 409 5.24 14.79 -4.96
CA PHE A 409 5.20 15.50 -3.68
C PHE A 409 6.55 16.07 -3.18
N ALA A 410 7.48 16.39 -4.08
CA ALA A 410 8.76 17.02 -3.74
C ALA A 410 8.61 18.30 -2.89
N THR A 411 7.46 18.98 -3.01
CA THR A 411 7.11 20.16 -2.21
C THR A 411 5.84 19.87 -1.42
N LEU A 412 5.99 19.68 -0.11
CA LEU A 412 4.88 19.65 0.85
C LEU A 412 4.73 20.98 1.60
N ASP A 413 5.85 21.59 1.98
CA ASP A 413 5.86 22.85 2.71
C ASP A 413 5.75 24.03 1.73
N THR A 414 4.74 24.87 1.92
CA THR A 414 4.52 26.06 1.10
C THR A 414 5.75 26.96 1.12
N THR A 415 6.34 27.23 -0.04
CA THR A 415 7.54 28.07 -0.15
C THR A 415 7.20 29.38 -0.83
N THR A 416 7.43 30.49 -0.13
CA THR A 416 7.17 31.83 -0.67
C THR A 416 8.47 32.53 -1.09
N ARG A 417 8.43 33.21 -2.24
CA ARG A 417 9.54 34.03 -2.76
C ARG A 417 9.00 35.32 -3.33
N ARG A 418 9.76 36.40 -3.19
CA ARG A 418 9.42 37.70 -3.78
C ARG A 418 9.98 37.77 -5.20
N LEU A 419 9.14 38.13 -6.15
CA LEU A 419 9.51 38.46 -7.52
C LEU A 419 9.37 39.99 -7.69
N ARG A 420 10.43 40.64 -8.18
CA ARG A 420 10.47 42.10 -8.38
C ARG A 420 10.45 42.43 -9.86
N PHE A 421 9.63 43.41 -10.23
CA PHE A 421 9.52 43.95 -11.59
C PHE A 421 10.25 45.30 -11.71
N PRO A 422 10.62 45.74 -12.93
CA PRO A 422 11.37 46.99 -13.15
C PRO A 422 10.70 48.26 -12.60
N ALA A 423 9.37 48.33 -12.49
CA ALA A 423 8.62 49.50 -12.03
C ALA A 423 8.43 49.57 -10.50
N GLU A 424 9.40 49.10 -9.70
CA GLU A 424 9.32 48.97 -8.22
C GLU A 424 8.13 48.17 -7.69
N ARG A 425 7.56 47.29 -8.52
CA ARG A 425 6.46 46.40 -8.14
C ARG A 425 7.00 45.08 -7.66
N GLU A 426 6.34 44.50 -6.67
CA GLU A 426 6.65 43.15 -6.20
C GLU A 426 5.39 42.29 -6.11
N ILE A 427 5.55 41.00 -6.41
CA ILE A 427 4.56 39.95 -6.14
C ILE A 427 5.23 38.87 -5.30
N VAL A 428 4.46 38.27 -4.39
CA VAL A 428 4.88 37.05 -3.71
C VAL A 428 4.40 35.86 -4.52
N LEU A 429 5.32 34.99 -4.90
CA LEU A 429 5.02 33.68 -5.47
C LEU A 429 5.03 32.63 -4.36
N ALA A 430 3.97 31.85 -4.25
CA ALA A 430 3.89 30.70 -3.36
C ALA A 430 3.90 29.39 -4.18
N ASP A 431 4.85 28.51 -3.90
CA ASP A 431 4.82 27.14 -4.40
C ASP A 431 4.00 26.28 -3.44
N THR A 432 3.05 25.51 -4.00
CA THR A 432 2.08 24.71 -3.23
C THR A 432 2.24 23.22 -3.50
N VAL A 433 1.56 22.43 -2.66
CA VAL A 433 1.56 20.97 -2.79
C VAL A 433 0.99 20.58 -4.15
N GLY A 434 1.66 19.66 -4.85
CA GLY A 434 1.14 19.14 -6.10
C GLY A 434 -0.07 18.24 -5.90
N PHE A 435 -1.04 18.34 -6.81
CA PHE A 435 -2.20 17.46 -6.80
C PHE A 435 -1.93 16.11 -7.48
N ILE A 436 -2.73 15.12 -7.14
CA ILE A 436 -2.77 13.80 -7.77
C ILE A 436 -4.23 13.43 -8.04
N ARG A 437 -4.46 12.37 -8.82
CA ARG A 437 -5.79 11.81 -9.03
C ARG A 437 -6.29 11.18 -7.74
N ASN A 438 -7.61 11.26 -7.56
CA ASN A 438 -8.34 10.59 -6.50
C ASN A 438 -7.69 10.82 -5.14
N LEU A 439 -7.43 12.09 -4.80
CA LEU A 439 -6.90 12.42 -3.48
C LEU A 439 -7.97 12.06 -2.42
N PRO A 440 -7.67 11.17 -1.47
CA PRO A 440 -8.56 10.83 -0.37
C PRO A 440 -9.10 12.06 0.36
N GLN A 441 -10.37 12.06 0.73
CA GLN A 441 -10.97 13.17 1.49
C GLN A 441 -10.26 13.37 2.84
N GLU A 442 -9.86 12.27 3.51
CA GLU A 442 -9.11 12.30 4.76
C GLU A 442 -7.77 13.03 4.63
N LEU A 443 -7.17 12.95 3.44
CA LEU A 443 -5.95 13.65 3.06
C LEU A 443 -6.22 15.11 2.74
N MET A 444 -7.28 15.41 1.98
CA MET A 444 -7.69 16.79 1.68
C MET A 444 -7.87 17.64 2.95
N GLU A 445 -8.55 17.10 3.97
CA GLU A 445 -8.70 17.78 5.27
C GLU A 445 -7.36 18.06 5.98
N ALA A 446 -6.38 17.17 5.83
CA ALA A 446 -5.06 17.37 6.40
C ALA A 446 -4.26 18.44 5.65
N PHE A 447 -4.49 18.57 4.34
CA PHE A 447 -3.85 19.57 3.47
C PHE A 447 -4.53 20.92 3.45
N GLN A 448 -5.79 21.05 3.89
CA GLN A 448 -6.46 22.35 3.98
C GLN A 448 -5.60 23.39 4.70
N ALA A 449 -4.89 23.01 5.76
CA ALA A 449 -4.03 23.95 6.50
C ALA A 449 -2.74 24.36 5.76
N THR A 450 -2.28 23.58 4.78
CA THR A 450 -1.19 23.94 3.86
C THR A 450 -1.68 24.64 2.60
N LEU A 451 -2.92 24.37 2.20
CA LEU A 451 -3.64 25.02 1.10
C LEU A 451 -4.31 26.34 1.51
N GLU A 452 -4.42 26.65 2.81
CA GLU A 452 -4.92 27.93 3.36
C GLU A 452 -4.21 29.17 2.78
N GLU A 453 -3.01 29.01 2.21
CA GLU A 453 -2.30 30.09 1.54
C GLU A 453 -2.90 30.40 0.14
N LEU A 454 -3.58 29.43 -0.48
CA LEU A 454 -4.39 29.60 -1.69
C LEU A 454 -5.62 30.46 -1.47
N ASP A 455 -6.28 30.38 -0.31
CA ASP A 455 -7.45 31.22 0.02
C ASP A 455 -7.10 32.72 0.00
N SER A 456 -5.83 33.04 0.23
CA SER A 456 -5.30 34.41 0.18
C SER A 456 -4.62 34.75 -1.15
N ALA A 457 -4.71 33.88 -2.16
CA ALA A 457 -4.12 34.14 -3.46
C ALA A 457 -5.00 35.11 -4.25
N ASP A 458 -4.39 36.17 -4.76
CA ASP A 458 -5.03 37.11 -5.68
C ASP A 458 -5.02 36.57 -7.13
N LEU A 459 -4.16 35.57 -7.38
CA LEU A 459 -3.95 34.94 -8.67
C LEU A 459 -3.50 33.49 -8.52
N LEU A 460 -4.10 32.59 -9.29
CA LEU A 460 -3.63 31.21 -9.43
C LEU A 460 -2.83 31.07 -10.73
N ILE A 461 -1.63 30.51 -10.64
CA ILE A 461 -0.82 30.11 -11.79
C ILE A 461 -0.95 28.59 -11.88
N HIS A 462 -1.82 28.12 -12.77
CA HIS A 462 -2.04 26.70 -13.00
C HIS A 462 -0.96 26.16 -13.94
N VAL A 463 0.02 25.44 -13.39
CA VAL A 463 1.10 24.81 -14.13
C VAL A 463 0.71 23.39 -14.50
N ALA A 464 0.69 23.08 -15.80
CA ALA A 464 0.39 21.76 -16.34
C ALA A 464 1.55 21.25 -17.23
N ASP A 465 1.81 19.94 -17.21
CA ASP A 465 2.87 19.32 -18.01
C ASP A 465 2.37 19.04 -19.43
N ALA A 466 2.81 19.85 -20.39
CA ALA A 466 2.39 19.78 -21.78
C ALA A 466 2.80 18.47 -22.49
N SER A 467 3.84 17.80 -21.99
CA SER A 467 4.35 16.56 -22.55
C SER A 467 3.59 15.32 -22.06
N HIS A 468 2.74 15.47 -21.05
CA HIS A 468 2.07 14.35 -20.42
C HIS A 468 0.87 13.87 -21.26
N PRO A 469 0.76 12.56 -21.60
CA PRO A 469 -0.34 12.04 -22.43
C PRO A 469 -1.74 12.35 -21.89
N ASP A 470 -1.88 12.41 -20.57
CA ASP A 470 -3.14 12.73 -19.90
C ASP A 470 -3.30 14.21 -19.48
N LEU A 471 -2.65 15.16 -20.17
CA LEU A 471 -2.68 16.60 -19.85
C LEU A 471 -4.10 17.12 -19.53
N PHE A 472 -5.06 16.92 -20.43
CA PHE A 472 -6.43 17.42 -20.27
C PHE A 472 -7.11 16.84 -19.02
N GLN A 473 -6.86 15.56 -18.72
CA GLN A 473 -7.43 14.92 -17.53
C GLN A 473 -6.79 15.45 -16.25
N GLN A 474 -5.49 15.77 -16.27
CA GLN A 474 -4.82 16.41 -15.14
C GLN A 474 -5.35 17.82 -14.90
N ILE A 475 -5.53 18.63 -15.96
CA ILE A 475 -6.13 19.96 -15.86
C ILE A 475 -7.53 19.86 -15.24
N ALA A 476 -8.39 19.00 -15.78
CA ALA A 476 -9.74 18.81 -15.26
C ALA A 476 -9.76 18.32 -13.79
N SER A 477 -8.81 17.46 -13.40
CA SER A 477 -8.68 17.01 -12.01
C SER A 477 -8.31 18.17 -11.07
N VAL A 478 -7.39 19.04 -11.50
CA VAL A 478 -7.01 20.22 -10.72
C VAL A 478 -8.18 21.19 -10.64
N ASP A 479 -8.92 21.41 -11.73
CA ASP A 479 -10.10 22.28 -11.73
C ASP A 479 -11.17 21.79 -10.74
N SER A 480 -11.47 20.49 -10.72
CA SER A 480 -12.40 19.88 -9.75
C SER A 480 -11.93 20.09 -8.30
N ILE A 481 -10.63 19.95 -8.03
CA ILE A 481 -10.09 20.18 -6.68
C ILE A 481 -10.18 21.66 -6.29
N LEU A 482 -9.92 22.58 -7.22
CA LEU A 482 -10.06 24.01 -6.96
C LEU A 482 -11.51 24.42 -6.72
N GLU A 483 -12.48 23.76 -7.36
CA GLU A 483 -13.91 23.92 -7.08
C GLU A 483 -14.28 23.41 -5.69
N GLU A 484 -13.81 22.23 -5.28
CA GLU A 484 -14.01 21.67 -3.93
C GLU A 484 -13.41 22.54 -2.82
N LEU A 485 -12.41 23.35 -3.14
CA LEU A 485 -11.76 24.30 -2.23
C LEU A 485 -12.37 25.70 -2.27
N ASP A 486 -13.47 25.91 -3.01
CA ASP A 486 -14.12 27.22 -3.21
C ASP A 486 -13.22 28.29 -3.86
N LEU A 487 -12.18 27.88 -4.60
CA LEU A 487 -11.20 28.77 -5.24
C LEU A 487 -11.51 29.09 -6.71
N ALA A 488 -12.66 28.62 -7.22
CA ALA A 488 -13.05 28.81 -8.62
C ALA A 488 -13.22 30.29 -9.04
N SER A 489 -13.43 31.19 -8.07
CA SER A 489 -13.59 32.63 -8.29
C SER A 489 -12.26 33.38 -8.43
N VAL A 490 -11.14 32.78 -8.02
CA VAL A 490 -9.82 33.41 -8.09
C VAL A 490 -9.35 33.44 -9.56
N PRO A 491 -8.86 34.58 -10.08
CA PRO A 491 -8.32 34.64 -11.43
C PRO A 491 -7.23 33.59 -11.66
N ARG A 492 -7.26 32.92 -12.82
CA ARG A 492 -6.29 31.87 -13.18
C ARG A 492 -5.54 32.19 -14.46
N LEU A 493 -4.26 31.82 -14.48
CA LEU A 493 -3.40 31.77 -15.67
C LEU A 493 -2.93 30.34 -15.87
N LEU A 494 -3.31 29.73 -17.00
CA LEU A 494 -2.86 28.40 -17.37
C LEU A 494 -1.47 28.49 -18.02
N VAL A 495 -0.55 27.66 -17.55
CA VAL A 495 0.84 27.61 -17.98
C VAL A 495 1.17 26.17 -18.39
N LEU A 496 1.33 25.95 -19.69
CA LEU A 496 1.79 24.69 -20.27
C LEU A 496 3.31 24.64 -20.19
N ASN A 497 3.81 23.96 -19.16
CA ASN A 497 5.22 23.77 -18.89
C ASN A 497 5.77 22.54 -19.61
N LYS A 498 7.12 22.44 -19.70
CA LYS A 498 7.85 21.41 -20.46
C LYS A 498 7.53 21.43 -21.96
N TRP A 499 7.27 22.62 -22.50
CA TRP A 499 6.98 22.82 -23.91
C TRP A 499 8.10 22.30 -24.83
N ASP A 500 9.34 22.32 -24.35
CA ASP A 500 10.52 21.75 -25.00
C ASP A 500 10.43 20.25 -25.30
N LEU A 501 9.60 19.51 -24.56
CA LEU A 501 9.38 18.08 -24.74
C LEU A 501 8.19 17.76 -25.65
N VAL A 502 7.41 18.77 -26.06
CA VAL A 502 6.22 18.56 -26.90
C VAL A 502 6.64 18.40 -28.37
N PRO A 503 6.25 17.31 -29.05
CA PRO A 503 6.54 17.12 -30.47
C PRO A 503 5.96 18.26 -31.32
N VAL A 504 6.73 18.78 -32.28
CA VAL A 504 6.34 19.92 -33.12
C VAL A 504 4.97 19.73 -33.79
N ALA A 505 4.65 18.49 -34.21
CA ALA A 505 3.37 18.17 -34.81
C ALA A 505 2.16 18.37 -33.85
N ALA A 506 2.36 18.17 -32.54
CA ALA A 506 1.33 18.32 -31.51
C ALA A 506 1.23 19.75 -30.96
N GLN A 507 2.25 20.60 -31.17
CA GLN A 507 2.28 21.96 -30.63
C GLN A 507 1.16 22.85 -31.19
N ALA A 508 0.86 22.73 -32.49
CA ALA A 508 -0.23 23.49 -33.11
C ALA A 508 -1.59 23.07 -32.57
N GLU A 509 -1.84 21.75 -32.49
CA GLU A 509 -3.10 21.20 -31.95
C GLU A 509 -3.32 21.58 -30.48
N LEU A 510 -2.27 21.52 -29.65
CA LEU A 510 -2.33 21.95 -28.26
C LEU A 510 -2.58 23.45 -28.10
N GLY A 511 -1.95 24.26 -28.95
CA GLY A 511 -2.17 25.71 -28.98
C GLY A 511 -3.60 26.08 -29.36
N ASP A 512 -4.19 25.37 -30.33
CA ASP A 512 -5.57 25.58 -30.75
C ASP A 512 -6.57 25.10 -29.68
N ALA A 513 -6.26 24.01 -28.98
CA ALA A 513 -7.11 23.46 -27.92
C ALA A 513 -7.11 24.32 -26.64
N LEU A 514 -5.99 24.99 -26.34
CA LEU A 514 -5.80 25.82 -25.14
C LEU A 514 -5.22 27.20 -25.52
N PRO A 515 -5.99 28.05 -26.22
CA PRO A 515 -5.48 29.28 -26.84
C PRO A 515 -5.04 30.35 -25.83
N ASP A 516 -5.60 30.32 -24.62
CA ASP A 516 -5.28 31.28 -23.55
C ASP A 516 -4.09 30.82 -22.68
N ALA A 517 -3.48 29.68 -22.98
CA ALA A 517 -2.41 29.12 -22.17
C ALA A 517 -1.01 29.65 -22.55
N PHE A 518 -0.18 29.89 -21.54
CA PHE A 518 1.20 30.29 -21.75
C PHE A 518 2.10 29.07 -21.95
N HIS A 519 2.82 29.03 -23.07
CA HIS A 519 3.77 27.96 -23.38
C HIS A 519 5.14 28.28 -22.78
N VAL A 520 5.61 27.47 -21.84
CA VAL A 520 6.88 27.69 -21.15
C VAL A 520 7.70 26.41 -21.02
N SER A 521 9.00 26.58 -20.86
CA SER A 521 9.91 25.52 -20.43
C SER A 521 10.72 26.03 -19.26
N ALA A 522 10.24 25.74 -18.05
CA ALA A 522 10.82 26.26 -16.82
C ALA A 522 12.32 25.92 -16.67
N ALA A 523 12.77 24.76 -17.19
CA ALA A 523 14.16 24.34 -17.11
C ALA A 523 15.10 25.16 -18.02
N SER A 524 14.66 25.52 -19.23
CA SER A 524 15.46 26.29 -20.19
C SER A 524 15.24 27.80 -20.09
N GLY A 525 14.14 28.22 -19.47
CA GLY A 525 13.71 29.61 -19.38
C GLY A 525 12.93 30.11 -20.60
N GLN A 526 12.67 29.25 -21.60
CA GLN A 526 11.86 29.62 -22.77
C GLN A 526 10.41 29.97 -22.36
N GLY A 527 9.85 31.02 -22.96
CA GLY A 527 8.47 31.47 -22.71
C GLY A 527 8.27 32.24 -21.40
N LEU A 528 9.29 32.32 -20.53
CA LEU A 528 9.16 32.99 -19.24
C LEU A 528 9.03 34.50 -19.36
N LYS A 529 9.56 35.11 -20.43
CA LYS A 529 9.49 36.55 -20.64
C LYS A 529 8.05 36.99 -20.88
N GLU A 530 7.34 36.26 -21.73
CA GLU A 530 5.93 36.47 -22.04
C GLU A 530 5.06 36.24 -20.80
N LEU A 531 5.35 35.18 -20.04
CA LEU A 531 4.67 34.92 -18.76
C LEU A 531 4.90 36.05 -17.75
N MET A 532 6.13 36.56 -17.60
CA MET A 532 6.41 37.67 -16.69
C MET A 532 5.68 38.96 -17.08
N GLN A 533 5.60 39.27 -18.38
CA GLN A 533 4.84 40.42 -18.86
C GLN A 533 3.34 40.28 -18.56
N ALA A 534 2.79 39.09 -18.76
CA ALA A 534 1.39 38.80 -18.43
C ALA A 534 1.11 38.91 -16.93
N LEU A 535 2.01 38.40 -16.07
CA LEU A 535 1.92 38.54 -14.63
C LEU A 535 1.96 40.02 -14.20
N GLU A 536 2.86 40.81 -14.76
CA GLU A 536 2.97 42.25 -14.49
C GLU A 536 1.67 43.00 -14.87
N MET A 537 1.11 42.69 -16.04
CA MET A 537 -0.17 43.24 -16.49
C MET A 537 -1.35 42.83 -15.60
N ARG A 538 -1.35 41.59 -15.11
CA ARG A 538 -2.43 41.10 -14.22
C ARG A 538 -2.38 41.78 -12.85
N ILE A 539 -1.17 41.99 -12.31
CA ILE A 539 -0.95 42.75 -11.07
C ILE A 539 -1.48 44.18 -11.20
N LEU A 540 -1.24 44.84 -12.35
CA LEU A 540 -1.75 46.18 -12.64
C LEU A 540 -3.28 46.27 -12.55
N THR A 541 -3.99 45.27 -13.07
CA THR A 541 -5.45 45.20 -12.95
C THR A 541 -5.91 44.91 -11.52
N LEU A 542 -5.21 44.03 -10.79
CA LEU A 542 -5.57 43.69 -9.40
C LEU A 542 -5.40 44.89 -8.44
N ASN A 543 -4.31 45.65 -8.58
CA ASN A 543 -4.07 46.84 -7.76
C ASN A 543 -5.04 48.01 -8.05
N LYS A 544 -5.61 48.09 -9.26
CA LYS A 544 -6.65 49.08 -9.60
C LYS A 544 -7.99 48.80 -8.91
N VAL A 545 -8.30 47.55 -8.59
CA VAL A 545 -9.54 47.16 -7.89
C VAL A 545 -9.42 47.38 -6.38
N LEU A 546 -8.21 47.32 -5.82
CA LEU A 546 -7.92 47.49 -4.39
C LEU A 546 -7.79 48.96 -3.95
N LEU A 547 -7.64 49.89 -4.88
CA LEU A 547 -7.73 51.33 -4.61
C LEU A 547 -9.17 51.75 -4.97
N PRO A 548 -10.04 52.10 -4.00
CA PRO A 548 -11.27 52.77 -4.35
C PRO A 548 -10.91 54.05 -5.09
N GLU A 549 -11.69 54.40 -6.11
CA GLU A 549 -11.62 55.70 -6.76
C GLU A 549 -11.51 56.77 -5.66
N ALA A 550 -10.34 57.40 -5.57
CA ALA A 550 -10.14 58.51 -4.67
C ALA A 550 -11.20 59.53 -5.04
N SER A 551 -12.13 59.75 -4.10
CA SER A 551 -13.23 60.68 -4.14
C SER A 551 -12.80 61.98 -4.82
N ALA A 552 -13.19 62.12 -6.09
CA ALA A 552 -13.22 63.38 -6.78
C ALA A 552 -14.42 64.17 -6.25
N ASP A 553 -14.34 64.64 -5.01
CA ASP A 553 -15.28 65.59 -4.42
C ASP A 553 -14.60 66.32 -3.26
N ASN A 554 -13.88 67.39 -3.60
CA ASN A 554 -13.91 68.71 -2.95
C ASN A 554 -12.66 69.52 -3.34
N ILE A 555 -12.67 70.02 -4.57
CA ILE A 555 -12.01 71.29 -4.88
C ILE A 555 -13.07 72.14 -5.61
N ASN A 556 -13.39 73.29 -5.00
CA ASN A 556 -14.25 74.40 -5.45
C ASN A 556 -15.68 74.45 -4.87
N ALA A 557 -15.83 75.14 -3.73
CA ALA A 557 -16.59 76.40 -3.58
C ALA A 557 -16.78 76.74 -2.10
#